data_AF-A0A1F4XTV8-F1
#
_entry.id   AF-A0A1F4XTV8-F1
#
_cell.length_a   1.000
_cell.length_b   1.000
_cell.length_c   1.000
_cell.angle_alpha   90.00
_cell.angle_beta   90.00
_cell.angle_gamma   90.00
#
_symmetry.space_group_name_H-M   'P 1'
#
loop_
_entity.id
_entity.type
_entity.pdbx_description
1 polymer ?
#
loop_
_entity_poly.entity_id
_entity_poly.type
_entity_poly.pdbx_seq_one_letter_code
_entity_poly.pdbx_strand_id
1 'polypeptide(L)'
;MTKSPYLNALLAGLYIIGIVFLISALAKPNTPDNETLLVPMMMLSLFVLSAAVMGFLFVGEPLMLYLDGKREEAVKFFLTTVATFAVITVCIFAAVFYVV
;
A
#
# COMPACT_ATOMS: atom_id res chain seq x y z
N MET A 1 -17.98 10.09 -2.72
CA MET A 1 -17.73 8.84 -3.46
C MET A 1 -17.84 9.13 -4.96
N THR A 2 -16.74 9.47 -5.62
CA THR A 2 -16.70 9.50 -7.09
C THR A 2 -16.85 8.08 -7.59
N LYS A 3 -17.98 7.79 -8.25
CA LYS A 3 -18.45 6.44 -8.61
C LYS A 3 -17.68 5.76 -9.76
N SER A 4 -16.45 6.19 -10.04
CA SER A 4 -15.62 5.65 -11.13
C SER A 4 -14.30 5.10 -10.56
N PRO A 5 -14.13 3.77 -10.47
CA PRO A 5 -12.88 3.13 -10.06
C PRO A 5 -11.68 3.59 -10.91
N TYR A 6 -11.93 3.85 -12.20
CA TYR A 6 -10.94 4.36 -13.15
C TYR A 6 -10.48 5.77 -12.81
N LEU A 7 -11.39 6.64 -12.33
CA LEU A 7 -11.04 8.00 -11.93
C LEU A 7 -10.15 8.00 -10.68
N ASN A 8 -10.41 7.11 -9.73
CA ASN A 8 -9.59 6.98 -8.52
C ASN A 8 -8.20 6.43 -8.85
N ALA A 9 -8.10 5.45 -9.76
CA ALA A 9 -6.81 4.95 -10.24
C ALA A 9 -6.03 6.04 -11.01
N LEU A 10 -6.71 6.85 -11.82
CA LEU A 10 -6.11 7.95 -12.57
C LEU A 10 -5.62 9.07 -11.64
N LEU A 11 -6.40 9.43 -10.62
CA LEU A 11 -5.99 10.38 -9.57
C LEU A 11 -4.80 9.86 -8.75
N ALA A 12 -4.77 8.57 -8.43
CA ALA A 12 -3.62 7.95 -7.77
C ALA A 12 -2.36 8.01 -8.65
N GLY A 13 -2.50 7.74 -9.96
CA GLY A 13 -1.41 7.89 -10.93
C GLY A 13 -0.91 9.34 -11.04
N LEU A 14 -1.83 10.31 -11.13
CA LEU A 14 -1.49 11.74 -11.15
C LEU A 14 -0.78 12.18 -9.86
N TYR A 15 -1.19 11.67 -8.70
CA TYR A 15 -0.54 11.94 -7.43
C TYR A 15 0.90 11.42 -7.41
N ILE A 16 1.13 10.18 -7.88
CA ILE A 16 2.48 9.61 -7.99
C ILE A 16 3.34 10.44 -8.94
N ILE A 17 2.81 10.83 -10.11
CA ILE A 17 3.50 11.71 -11.08
C ILE A 17 3.87 13.04 -10.43
N GLY A 18 2.96 13.65 -9.67
CA GLY A 18 3.21 14.90 -8.96
C GLY A 18 4.31 14.79 -7.89
N ILE A 19 4.31 13.69 -7.12
CA ILE A 19 5.37 13.42 -6.14
C ILE A 19 6.72 13.19 -6.81
N VAL A 20 6.77 12.41 -7.89
CA VAL A 20 8.01 12.17 -8.64
C VAL A 20 8.56 13.48 -9.19
N PHE A 21 7.71 14.33 -9.77
CA PHE A 21 8.10 15.64 -10.27
C PHE A 21 8.64 16.55 -9.15
N LEU A 22 7.99 16.56 -7.98
CA LEU A 22 8.43 17.32 -6.82
C LEU A 22 9.81 16.86 -6.31
N ILE A 23 10.01 15.56 -6.14
CA ILE A 23 11.30 15.00 -5.70
C ILE A 23 12.39 15.29 -6.72
N SER A 24 12.08 15.19 -8.02
CA SER A 24 13.01 15.48 -9.11
C SER A 24 13.40 16.95 -9.16
N ALA A 25 12.45 17.86 -8.93
CA ALA A 25 12.72 19.29 -8.85
C ALA A 25 13.57 19.68 -7.63
N LEU A 26 13.50 18.87 -6.56
CA LEU A 26 14.27 19.08 -5.32
C LEU A 26 15.61 18.30 -5.31
N ALA A 27 15.80 17.33 -6.20
CA ALA A 27 17.02 16.54 -6.30
C ALA A 27 18.15 17.38 -6.91
N LYS A 28 19.28 17.49 -6.20
CA LYS A 28 20.45 18.25 -6.66
C LYS A 28 21.17 17.52 -7.81
N PRO A 29 21.71 18.24 -8.81
CA PRO A 29 22.26 17.67 -10.04
C PRO A 29 23.60 16.91 -9.90
N ASN A 30 24.17 16.76 -8.69
CA ASN A 30 25.53 16.22 -8.50
C ASN A 30 25.60 14.83 -7.84
N THR A 31 24.54 14.03 -7.90
CA THR A 31 24.64 12.59 -7.54
C THR A 31 24.91 11.78 -8.81
N PRO A 32 26.13 11.24 -8.99
CA PRO A 32 26.48 10.44 -10.15
C PRO A 32 26.00 9.01 -9.92
N ASP A 33 24.69 8.78 -9.99
CA ASP A 33 24.11 7.43 -10.11
C ASP A 33 22.82 7.53 -10.97
N ASN A 34 23.02 7.47 -12.28
CA ASN A 34 22.13 6.86 -13.29
C ASN A 34 20.60 7.08 -13.18
N GLU A 35 20.15 8.26 -13.61
CA GLU A 35 19.45 8.45 -14.90
C GLU A 35 18.11 7.76 -15.18
N THR A 36 17.23 7.47 -14.22
CA THR A 36 15.81 7.30 -14.62
C THR A 36 14.80 7.59 -13.50
N LEU A 37 14.08 8.71 -13.63
CA LEU A 37 12.86 9.01 -12.85
C LEU A 37 11.81 7.89 -12.93
N LEU A 38 11.95 7.02 -13.92
CA LEU A 38 11.17 5.79 -14.11
C LEU A 38 11.33 4.81 -12.93
N VAL A 39 12.52 4.70 -12.32
CA VAL A 39 12.77 3.74 -11.22
C VAL A 39 11.97 4.11 -9.96
N PRO A 40 12.04 5.37 -9.45
CA PRO A 40 11.18 5.80 -8.35
C PRO A 40 9.69 5.67 -8.67
N MET A 41 9.28 5.99 -9.90
CA MET A 41 7.88 5.88 -10.33
C MET A 41 7.37 4.43 -10.32
N MET A 42 8.17 3.47 -10.80
CA MET A 42 7.83 2.05 -10.78
C MET A 42 7.75 1.51 -9.35
N MET A 43 8.71 1.87 -8.49
CA MET A 43 8.68 1.47 -7.07
C MET A 43 7.44 2.01 -6.36
N LEU A 44 7.15 3.31 -6.51
CA LEU A 44 5.96 3.92 -5.90
C LEU A 44 4.66 3.32 -6.43
N SER A 45 4.58 3.04 -7.74
CA SER A 45 3.38 2.42 -8.33
C SER A 45 3.15 1.01 -7.80
N LEU A 46 4.20 0.18 -7.71
CA LEU A 46 4.11 -1.16 -7.13
C LEU A 46 3.75 -1.10 -5.64
N PHE A 47 4.33 -0.15 -4.90
CA PHE A 47 4.01 0.06 -3.49
C PHE A 47 2.54 0.44 -3.29
N VAL A 48 2.04 1.44 -4.03
CA VAL A 48 0.64 1.88 -3.94
C VAL A 48 -0.31 0.77 -4.38
N LEU A 49 0.01 0.03 -5.45
CA LEU A 49 -0.77 -1.12 -5.89
C LEU A 49 -0.83 -2.20 -4.82
N SER A 50 0.31 -2.57 -4.21
CA SER A 50 0.36 -3.53 -3.12
C SER A 50 -0.45 -3.06 -1.92
N ALA A 51 -0.32 -1.79 -1.52
CA ALA A 51 -1.09 -1.21 -0.43
C ALA A 51 -2.60 -1.22 -0.72
N ALA A 52 -3.01 -0.97 -1.97
CA ALA A 52 -4.41 -1.04 -2.39
C ALA A 52 -4.96 -2.47 -2.34
N VAL A 53 -4.20 -3.46 -2.84
CA VAL A 53 -4.57 -4.88 -2.77
C VAL A 53 -4.69 -5.34 -1.33
N MET A 54 -3.70 -5.03 -0.48
CA MET A 54 -3.73 -5.37 0.94
C MET A 54 -4.87 -4.67 1.67
N GLY A 55 -5.10 -3.39 1.38
CA GLY A 55 -6.24 -2.63 1.91
C GLY A 55 -7.58 -3.28 1.53
N PHE A 56 -7.73 -3.74 0.28
CA PHE A 56 -8.93 -4.45 -0.15
C PHE A 56 -9.10 -5.80 0.56
N LEU A 57 -8.03 -6.61 0.68
CA LEU A 57 -8.09 -7.91 1.34
C LEU A 57 -8.36 -7.80 2.84
N PHE A 58 -7.78 -6.79 3.50
CA PHE A 58 -7.93 -6.63 4.94
C PHE A 58 -9.21 -5.89 5.32
N VAL A 59 -9.61 -4.88 4.54
CA VAL A 59 -10.71 -3.96 4.90
C VAL A 59 -11.97 -4.23 4.11
N GLY A 60 -11.91 -4.86 2.93
CA GLY A 60 -13.08 -5.08 2.08
C GLY A 60 -14.22 -5.84 2.76
N GLU A 61 -13.90 -6.99 3.37
CA GLU A 61 -14.87 -7.84 4.07
C GLU A 61 -15.36 -7.24 5.40
N PRO A 62 -14.50 -6.70 6.30
CA PRO A 62 -14.97 -5.93 7.45
C PRO A 62 -15.86 -4.74 7.07
N LEU A 63 -15.55 -4.04 5.98
CA LEU A 63 -16.32 -2.89 5.54
C LEU A 63 -17.72 -3.31 5.11
N MET A 64 -17.87 -4.44 4.42
CA MET A 64 -19.17 -5.01 4.08
C MET A 64 -19.96 -5.41 5.33
N LEU A 65 -19.33 -6.12 6.27
CA LEU A 65 -19.94 -6.47 7.57
C LEU A 65 -20.36 -5.23 8.38
N TYR A 66 -19.57 -4.16 8.33
CA TYR A 66 -19.87 -2.90 9.01
C TYR A 66 -21.08 -2.19 8.39
N LEU A 67 -21.20 -2.22 7.05
CA LEU A 67 -22.35 -1.66 6.33
C LEU A 67 -23.64 -2.48 6.57
N ASP A 68 -23.52 -3.79 6.76
CA ASP A 68 -24.62 -4.68 7.16
C ASP A 68 -25.05 -4.50 8.63
N GLY A 69 -24.46 -3.54 9.35
CA GLY A 69 -24.77 -3.21 10.75
C GLY A 69 -24.08 -4.11 11.77
N LYS A 70 -23.28 -5.09 11.34
CA LYS A 70 -22.57 -6.05 12.20
C LYS A 70 -21.21 -5.51 12.63
N ARG A 71 -21.22 -4.37 13.33
CA ARG A 71 -20.00 -3.63 13.69
C ARG A 71 -19.01 -4.45 14.53
N GLU A 72 -19.53 -5.24 15.48
CA GLU A 72 -18.68 -6.05 16.37
C GLU A 72 -17.99 -7.19 15.61
N GLU A 73 -18.71 -7.88 14.72
CA GLU A 73 -18.14 -8.91 13.85
C GLU A 73 -17.11 -8.33 12.88
N ALA A 74 -17.37 -7.15 12.30
CA ALA A 74 -16.44 -6.45 11.41
C ALA A 74 -15.10 -6.14 12.10
N VAL A 75 -15.14 -5.55 13.30
CA VAL A 75 -13.93 -5.21 14.07
C VAL A 75 -13.19 -6.47 14.49
N LYS A 76 -13.92 -7.51 14.94
CA LYS A 76 -13.32 -8.79 15.32
C LYS A 76 -12.63 -9.45 14.13
N PHE A 77 -13.26 -9.47 12.96
CA PHE A 77 -12.68 -10.03 11.75
C PHE A 77 -11.41 -9.28 11.34
N PHE A 78 -11.48 -7.95 11.25
CA PHE A 78 -10.31 -7.11 10.92
C PHE A 78 -9.14 -7.34 11.88
N LEU A 79 -9.38 -7.28 13.20
CA LEU A 79 -8.34 -7.50 14.20
C LEU A 79 -7.73 -8.90 14.13
N THR A 80 -8.55 -9.92 13.88
CA THR A 80 -8.07 -11.30 13.74
C THR A 80 -7.17 -11.46 12.51
N THR A 81 -7.55 -10.87 11.38
CA THR A 81 -6.75 -10.85 10.15
C THR A 81 -5.43 -10.14 10.35
N VAL A 82 -5.43 -8.95 10.98
CA VAL A 82 -4.21 -8.20 11.30
C VAL A 82 -3.31 -8.96 12.28
N ALA A 83 -3.87 -9.52 13.35
CA ALA A 83 -3.11 -10.27 14.34
C ALA A 83 -2.46 -11.52 13.73
N THR A 84 -3.19 -12.26 12.89
CA THR A 84 -2.65 -13.44 12.19
C THR A 84 -1.51 -13.05 11.26
N PHE A 85 -1.67 -11.98 10.49
CA PHE A 85 -0.61 -11.46 9.62
C PHE A 85 0.62 -10.99 10.42
N ALA A 86 0.43 -10.37 11.59
CA ALA A 86 1.50 -9.97 12.48
C ALA A 86 2.29 -11.19 13.01
N VAL A 87 1.60 -12.26 13.43
CA VAL A 87 2.26 -13.50 13.87
C VAL A 87 3.08 -14.12 12.73
N ILE A 88 2.51 -14.23 11.53
CA ILE A 88 3.24 -14.72 10.35
C ILE A 88 4.49 -13.86 10.09
N THR A 89 4.34 -12.54 10.16
CA THR A 89 5.45 -11.60 9.98
C THR A 89 6.55 -11.85 11.01
N VAL A 90 6.21 -11.94 12.31
CA VAL A 90 7.16 -12.24 13.38
C VAL A 90 7.86 -13.58 13.15
N CYS A 91 7.14 -14.62 12.74
CA CYS A 91 7.73 -15.92 12.42
C CYS A 91 8.73 -15.85 11.26
N ILE A 92 8.42 -15.10 10.20
CA ILE A 92 9.33 -14.88 9.07
C ILE A 92 10.60 -14.16 9.54
N PHE A 93 10.46 -13.07 10.30
CA PHE A 93 11.61 -12.34 10.83
C PHE A 93 12.46 -13.23 11.76
N ALA A 94 11.83 -13.99 12.66
CA ALA A 94 12.51 -14.93 13.54
C ALA A 94 13.26 -16.02 12.75
N ALA A 95 12.67 -16.52 11.65
CA ALA A 95 13.33 -17.48 10.77
C ALA A 95 14.55 -16.85 10.08
N VAL A 96 14.45 -15.61 9.61
CA VAL A 96 15.59 -14.89 9.02
C VAL A 96 16.71 -14.70 10.06
N PHE A 97 16.39 -14.32 11.30
CA PHE A 97 17.38 -14.20 12.39
C PHE A 97 18.00 -15.52 12.83
N TYR A 98 17.34 -16.66 12.60
CA TYR A 98 17.94 -17.98 12.86
C TYR A 98 18.86 -18.43 11.73
N VAL A 99 18.59 -18.00 10.50
CA VAL A 99 19.36 -18.38 9.30
C VAL A 99 20.60 -17.50 9.10
N VAL A 100 20.54 -16.22 9.51
CA VAL A 100 21.64 -15.24 9.44
C VAL A 100 22.47 -15.27 10.72
#